data_AF-A0A3M2BNW9-F1
#
_entry.id   AF-A0A3M2BNW9-F1
#
_cell.length_a   1.000
_cell.length_b   1.000
_cell.length_c   1.000
_cell.angle_alpha   90.00
_cell.angle_beta   90.00
_cell.angle_gamma   90.00
#
_symmetry.space_group_name_H-M   'P 1'
#
loop_
_entity.id
_entity.type
_entity.pdbx_description
1 polymer ?
#
loop_
_entity_poly.entity_id
_entity_poly.type
_entity_poly.pdbx_seq_one_letter_code
_entity_poly.pdbx_strand_id
1 'polypeptide(L)'
;MTLNAPTSPHDHSNSSVSGVMLQVILALLPAAATYTYFFGWGVLTNIVLAILFSLILEAGVLRIRQRPVRPYLLDGSAIVTAMLLAFAIPPYSPWWLLL
;
A
#
# COMPACT_ATOMS: atom_id res chain seq x y z
N MET A 1 0.82 31.66 -37.85
CA MET A 1 -0.46 31.28 -37.23
C MET A 1 -0.27 29.93 -36.56
N THR A 2 -0.06 29.89 -35.25
CA THR A 2 0.09 28.64 -34.49
C THR A 2 -1.30 28.13 -34.14
N LEU A 3 -1.69 26.99 -34.71
CA LEU A 3 -2.99 26.36 -34.45
C LEU A 3 -2.95 25.75 -33.04
N ASN A 4 -3.56 26.46 -32.09
CA ASN A 4 -3.71 25.99 -30.72
C ASN A 4 -4.81 24.92 -30.71
N ALA A 5 -4.43 23.65 -30.79
CA ALA A 5 -5.37 22.53 -30.67
C ALA A 5 -5.81 22.44 -29.21
N PRO A 6 -7.10 22.63 -28.87
CA PRO A 6 -7.58 22.37 -27.52
C PRO A 6 -7.50 20.87 -27.29
N THR A 7 -6.52 20.43 -26.51
CA THR A 7 -6.50 19.08 -25.96
C THR A 7 -7.78 18.90 -25.16
N SER A 8 -8.50 17.79 -25.37
CA SER A 8 -9.71 17.46 -24.61
C SER A 8 -9.49 17.76 -23.13
N PRO A 9 -10.43 18.45 -22.44
CA PRO A 9 -10.30 18.66 -21.02
C PRO A 9 -10.41 17.28 -20.39
N HIS A 10 -9.26 16.68 -20.10
CA HIS A 10 -9.19 15.52 -19.24
C HIS A 10 -9.55 16.07 -17.87
N ASP A 11 -10.85 16.03 -17.60
CA ASP A 11 -11.47 16.48 -16.38
C ASP A 11 -10.65 15.87 -15.25
N HIS A 12 -9.94 16.73 -14.52
CA HIS A 12 -9.16 16.32 -13.37
C HIS A 12 -10.18 15.85 -12.33
N SER A 13 -10.51 14.57 -12.37
CA SER A 13 -11.26 13.95 -11.30
C SER A 13 -10.53 14.31 -10.02
N ASN A 14 -11.23 14.98 -9.09
CA ASN A 14 -10.72 15.36 -7.77
C ASN A 14 -10.48 14.12 -6.87
N SER A 15 -10.25 12.96 -7.49
CA SER A 15 -9.83 11.72 -6.89
C SER A 15 -8.32 11.75 -6.76
N SER A 16 -7.83 12.23 -5.63
CA SER A 16 -6.42 12.07 -5.27
C SER A 16 -6.11 10.57 -5.12
N VAL A 17 -4.94 10.15 -5.61
CA VAL A 17 -4.48 8.75 -5.50
C VAL A 17 -4.45 8.30 -4.03
N SER A 18 -4.00 9.17 -3.13
CA SER A 18 -4.03 8.98 -1.68
C SER A 18 -5.46 8.71 -1.15
N GLY A 19 -6.48 9.38 -1.70
CA GLY A 19 -7.88 9.16 -1.33
C GLY A 19 -8.38 7.75 -1.67
N VAL A 20 -8.03 7.26 -2.86
CA VAL A 20 -8.36 5.88 -3.27
C VAL A 20 -7.59 4.85 -2.44
N MET A 21 -6.30 5.09 -2.19
CA MET A 21 -5.48 4.21 -1.33
C MET A 21 -6.07 4.08 0.08
N LEU A 22 -6.55 5.18 0.66
CA LEU A 22 -7.18 5.17 1.97
C LEU A 22 -8.49 4.37 1.96
N GLN A 23 -9.30 4.47 0.91
CA GLN A 23 -10.49 3.64 0.75
C GLN A 23 -10.15 2.16 0.68
N VAL A 24 -9.06 1.79 0.00
CA VAL A 24 -8.58 0.40 -0.06
C VAL A 24 -8.13 -0.08 1.33
N ILE A 25 -7.39 0.73 2.08
CA ILE A 25 -6.99 0.40 3.47
C ILE A 25 -8.22 0.21 4.36
N LEU A 26 -9.23 1.08 4.23
CA LEU A 26 -10.50 0.94 4.97
C LEU A 26 -11.25 -0.34 4.58
N ALA A 27 -11.24 -0.72 3.30
CA ALA A 27 -11.84 -1.98 2.84
C ALA A 27 -11.05 -3.23 3.30
N LEU A 28 -9.73 -3.09 3.54
CA LEU A 28 -8.88 -4.17 4.03
C LEU A 28 -9.00 -4.39 5.54
N LEU A 29 -9.48 -3.42 6.33
CA LEU A 29 -9.74 -3.60 7.77
C LEU A 29 -10.69 -4.76 8.10
N PRO A 30 -11.92 -4.84 7.53
CA PRO A 30 -12.80 -5.97 7.79
C PRO A 30 -12.23 -7.29 7.24
N ALA A 31 -11.44 -7.25 6.17
CA ALA A 31 -10.74 -8.42 5.65
C ALA A 31 -9.67 -8.91 6.64
N ALA A 32 -8.88 -8.01 7.24
CA ALA A 32 -7.91 -8.37 8.28
C ALA A 32 -8.60 -8.98 9.52
N ALA A 33 -9.76 -8.44 9.90
CA ALA A 33 -10.53 -8.94 11.04
C ALA A 33 -11.07 -10.36 10.80
N THR A 34 -11.62 -10.64 9.62
CA THR A 34 -12.06 -12.01 9.29
C THR A 34 -10.87 -12.95 9.17
N TYR A 35 -9.77 -12.52 8.55
CA TYR A 35 -8.57 -13.32 8.37
C TYR A 35 -7.94 -13.75 9.72
N THR A 36 -7.87 -12.82 10.68
CA THR A 36 -7.41 -13.12 12.05
C THR A 36 -8.39 -14.01 12.83
N TYR A 37 -9.71 -13.91 12.59
CA TYR A 37 -10.70 -14.79 13.21
C TYR A 37 -10.57 -16.25 12.75
N PHE A 38 -10.35 -16.49 11.45
CA PHE A 38 -10.25 -17.86 10.92
C PHE A 38 -8.90 -18.53 11.22
N PHE A 39 -7.80 -17.79 11.17
CA PHE A 39 -6.44 -18.36 11.21
C PHE A 39 -5.70 -18.09 12.53
N GLY A 40 -6.30 -17.32 13.45
CA GLY A 40 -5.75 -17.06 14.78
C GLY A 40 -4.70 -15.94 14.82
N TRP A 41 -3.98 -15.86 15.95
CA TRP A 41 -3.13 -14.71 16.29
C TRP A 41 -1.83 -14.60 15.49
N GLY A 42 -1.31 -15.70 14.94
CA GLY A 42 -0.07 -15.73 14.15
C GLY A 42 -0.17 -14.93 12.83
N VAL A 43 -1.39 -14.74 12.35
CA VAL A 43 -1.69 -13.90 11.17
C VAL A 43 -1.38 -12.44 11.45
N LEU A 44 -1.74 -11.96 12.64
CA LEU A 44 -1.56 -10.58 13.03
C LEU A 44 -0.07 -10.22 13.04
N THR A 45 0.77 -11.12 13.54
CA THR A 45 2.23 -10.92 13.52
C THR A 45 2.77 -10.83 12.10
N ASN A 46 2.29 -11.67 11.18
CA ASN A 46 2.71 -11.61 9.77
C ASN A 46 2.27 -10.30 9.09
N ILE A 47 1.05 -9.84 9.32
CA ILE A 47 0.56 -8.56 8.77
C ILE A 47 1.42 -7.40 9.28
N VAL A 48 1.72 -7.36 10.59
CA VAL A 48 2.55 -6.31 11.18
C VAL A 48 3.97 -6.33 10.62
N LEU A 49 4.58 -7.52 10.50
CA LEU A 49 5.90 -7.70 9.89
C LEU A 49 5.91 -7.24 8.44
N ALA A 50 4.92 -7.63 7.63
CA ALA A 50 4.80 -7.24 6.24
C ALA A 50 4.74 -5.71 6.07
N ILE A 51 3.93 -5.04 6.89
CA ILE A 51 3.80 -3.57 6.88
C ILE A 51 5.13 -2.92 7.26
N LEU A 52 5.79 -3.43 8.29
CA LEU A 52 7.06 -2.89 8.76
C LEU A 52 8.18 -3.04 7.73
N PHE A 53 8.30 -4.21 7.09
CA PHE A 53 9.25 -4.43 6.00
C PHE A 53 8.97 -3.55 4.79
N SER A 54 7.71 -3.46 4.36
CA SER A 54 7.31 -2.60 3.23
C SER A 54 7.67 -1.14 3.49
N LEU A 55 7.40 -0.61 4.70
CA LEU A 55 7.77 0.75 5.06
C LEU A 55 9.29 0.97 5.03
N ILE A 56 10.07 0.01 5.54
CA ILE A 56 11.55 0.10 5.55
C ILE A 56 12.09 0.06 4.13
N LEU A 57 11.61 -0.86 3.29
CA LEU A 57 12.03 -1.00 1.90
C LEU A 57 11.67 0.23 1.09
N GLU A 58 10.45 0.74 1.22
CA GLU A 58 10.02 1.95 0.53
C GLU A 58 10.83 3.17 0.98
N ALA A 59 11.03 3.35 2.30
CA ALA A 59 11.89 4.42 2.82
C ALA A 59 13.35 4.28 2.33
N GLY A 60 13.87 3.06 2.26
CA GLY A 60 15.21 2.75 1.75
C GLY A 60 15.36 3.11 0.28
N VAL A 61 14.43 2.67 -0.57
CA VAL A 61 14.41 2.97 -2.01
C VAL A 61 14.23 4.47 -2.25
N LEU A 62 13.34 5.15 -1.52
CA LEU A 62 13.16 6.60 -1.63
C LEU A 62 14.44 7.36 -1.25
N ARG A 63 15.15 6.90 -0.22
CA ARG A 63 16.43 7.47 0.19
C ARG A 63 17.52 7.26 -0.86
N ILE A 64 17.58 6.08 -1.49
CA ILE A 64 18.50 5.81 -2.61
C ILE A 64 18.16 6.69 -3.82
N ARG A 65 16.87 6.89 -4.13
CA ARG A 65 16.40 7.70 -5.27
C ARG A 65 16.42 9.21 -5.01
N GLN A 66 16.90 9.66 -3.84
CA GLN A 66 16.90 11.07 -3.42
C GLN A 66 15.53 11.76 -3.55
N ARG A 67 14.45 11.02 -3.38
CA ARG A 67 13.08 11.56 -3.46
C ARG A 67 12.61 11.98 -2.06
N PRO A 68 11.74 13.00 -1.95
CA PRO A 68 11.21 13.44 -0.67
C PRO A 68 10.40 12.31 -0.03
N VAL A 69 10.89 11.77 1.09
CA VAL A 69 10.32 10.57 1.74
C VAL A 69 8.90 10.80 2.24
N ARG A 70 8.59 12.01 2.73
CA ARG A 70 7.31 12.33 3.39
C ARG A 70 6.08 12.20 2.48
N PRO A 71 6.00 12.82 1.29
CA PRO A 71 4.82 12.70 0.44
C PRO A 71 4.57 11.26 -0.04
N TYR A 72 5.62 10.51 -0.38
CA TYR A 72 5.48 9.15 -0.90
C TYR A 72 5.14 8.12 0.18
N LEU A 73 5.62 8.29 1.42
CA LEU A 73 5.15 7.44 2.54
C LEU A 73 3.68 7.71 2.90
N LEU A 74 3.19 8.93 2.69
CA LEU A 74 1.81 9.32 3.00
C LEU A 74 0.80 8.90 1.93
N ASP A 75 1.25 8.43 0.75
CA ASP A 75 0.35 7.94 -0.30
C ASP A 75 -0.33 6.60 0.08
N GLY A 76 0.13 5.90 1.12
CA GLY A 76 -0.49 4.66 1.61
C GLY A 76 -0.23 3.41 0.73
N SER A 77 0.42 3.60 -0.42
CA SER A 77 0.89 2.56 -1.35
C SER A 77 1.60 1.40 -0.66
N ALA A 78 2.65 1.70 0.12
CA ALA A 78 3.44 0.72 0.85
C ALA A 78 2.57 -0.24 1.70
N ILE A 79 1.58 0.33 2.38
CA ILE A 79 0.73 -0.36 3.34
C ILE A 79 -0.24 -1.27 2.58
N VAL A 80 -0.87 -0.76 1.52
CA VAL A 80 -1.77 -1.57 0.67
C VAL A 80 -1.02 -2.76 0.08
N THR A 81 0.17 -2.54 -0.49
CA THR A 81 0.99 -3.62 -1.05
C THR A 81 1.36 -4.66 0.01
N ALA A 82 1.78 -4.22 1.19
CA ALA A 82 2.09 -5.12 2.30
C ALA A 82 0.90 -5.96 2.75
N MET A 83 -0.28 -5.35 2.89
CA MET A 83 -1.49 -6.05 3.30
C MET A 83 -1.92 -7.07 2.25
N LEU A 84 -1.89 -6.70 0.96
CA LEU A 84 -2.22 -7.62 -0.13
C LEU A 84 -1.24 -8.80 -0.17
N LEU A 85 0.05 -8.55 0.03
CA LEU A 85 1.06 -9.61 0.09
C LEU A 85 0.83 -10.53 1.29
N ALA A 86 0.55 -9.97 2.47
CA ALA A 86 0.27 -10.74 3.67
C ALA A 86 -0.99 -11.62 3.54
N PHE A 87 -1.99 -11.18 2.76
CA PHE A 87 -3.18 -11.99 2.45
C PHE A 87 -2.97 -13.02 1.34
N ALA A 88 -2.05 -12.77 0.40
CA ALA A 88 -1.74 -13.70 -0.68
C ALA A 88 -0.95 -14.92 -0.21
N ILE A 89 -0.25 -14.81 0.92
CA ILE A 89 0.61 -15.87 1.47
C ILE A 89 -0.14 -16.62 2.58
N PRO A 90 0.00 -17.96 2.70
CA PRO A 90 -0.60 -18.72 3.78
C PRO A 90 -0.15 -18.21 5.17
N PRO A 91 -1.02 -18.17 6.18
CA PRO A 91 -0.71 -17.55 7.46
C PRO A 91 0.34 -18.29 8.31
N TYR A 92 0.55 -19.57 8.02
CA TYR A 92 1.60 -20.39 8.64
C TYR A 92 2.94 -20.32 7.90
N SER A 93 3.07 -19.41 6.94
CA SER A 93 4.32 -19.18 6.23
C SER A 93 5.40 -18.62 7.17
N PRO A 94 6.66 -19.03 7.00
CA PRO A 94 7.76 -18.38 7.69
C PRO A 94 7.84 -16.87 7.39
N TRP A 95 8.22 -16.09 8.40
CA TRP A 95 8.32 -14.63 8.35
C TRP A 95 9.28 -14.10 7.28
N TRP A 96 10.31 -14.86 6.89
CA TRP A 96 11.27 -14.45 5.86
C TRP A 96 10.68 -14.39 4.46
N LEU A 97 9.51 -14.99 4.20
CA LEU A 97 8.84 -14.87 2.90
C LEU A 97 8.21 -13.49 2.67
N LEU A 98 8.08 -12.69 3.73
CA LEU A 98 7.56 -11.32 3.66
C LEU A 98 8.65 -10.27 3.40
N LEU A 99 9.93 -10.67 3.38
CA LEU A 99 11.08 -9.84 3.05
C LEU A 99 11.30 -9.80 1.53
#